data_AF-A0A3P1VI57-F1
#
_entry.id   AF-A0A3P1VI57-F1
#
_cell.length_a   1.000
_cell.length_b   1.000
_cell.length_c   1.000
_cell.angle_alpha   90.00
_cell.angle_beta   90.00
_cell.angle_gamma   90.00
#
_symmetry.space_group_name_H-M   'P 1'
#
loop_
_entity.id
_entity.type
_entity.pdbx_description
1 polymer ?
#
loop_
_entity_poly.entity_id
_entity_poly.type
_entity_poly.pdbx_seq_one_letter_code
_entity_poly.pdbx_strand_id
1 'polypeptide(L)' 'QIDIASPNRNGTSYNSLKELQVSEQGLILNNNKHVVVNTHIAGLVVRNRNLDNGITANLIITEVTGKNKSNINGIV' A
#
# COMPACT_ATOMS: atom_id res chain seq x y z
N GLN A 1 2.20 2.28 7.14
CA GLN A 1 1.54 1.28 6.26
C GLN A 1 0.37 1.95 5.56
N ILE A 2 0.09 1.55 4.33
CA ILE A 2 -1.11 1.92 3.57
C ILE A 2 -1.80 0.62 3.12
N ASP A 3 -3.06 0.46 3.50
CA ASP A 3 -3.93 -0.55 2.91
C ASP A 3 -4.37 -0.04 1.53
N ILE A 4 -3.87 -0.67 0.47
CA ILE A 4 -4.16 -0.23 -0.89
C ILE A 4 -5.65 -0.37 -1.21
N ALA A 5 -6.16 0.47 -2.12
CA ALA A 5 -7.52 0.38 -2.62
C ALA A 5 -7.75 -0.94 -3.37
N SER A 6 -9.02 -1.35 -3.46
CA SER A 6 -9.42 -2.51 -4.27
C SER A 6 -8.94 -2.34 -5.72
N PRO A 7 -8.25 -3.34 -6.30
CA PRO A 7 -7.82 -3.26 -7.69
C PRO A 7 -9.02 -3.26 -8.65
N ASN A 8 -8.85 -2.59 -9.79
CA ASN A 8 -9.77 -2.71 -10.90
C ASN A 8 -9.65 -4.08 -11.60
N ARG A 9 -10.46 -4.31 -12.65
CA ARG A 9 -10.50 -5.59 -13.39
C ARG A 9 -9.16 -6.01 -14.01
N ASN A 10 -8.24 -5.06 -14.23
CA ASN A 10 -6.91 -5.34 -14.78
C ASN A 10 -5.85 -5.56 -13.68
N GLY A 11 -6.24 -5.51 -12.40
CA GLY A 11 -5.33 -5.65 -11.28
C GLY A 11 -4.62 -4.35 -10.89
N THR A 12 -5.06 -3.18 -11.36
CA THR A 12 -4.48 -1.90 -10.94
C THR A 12 -5.20 -1.36 -9.71
N SER A 13 -4.48 -1.19 -8.61
CA SER A 13 -4.93 -0.43 -7.44
C SER A 13 -4.44 1.00 -7.55
N TYR A 14 -5.37 1.97 -7.50
CA TYR A 14 -5.04 3.40 -7.56
C TYR A 14 -5.35 4.05 -6.21
N ASN A 15 -4.34 4.71 -5.65
CA ASN A 15 -4.35 5.25 -4.30
C ASN A 15 -4.06 6.75 -4.37
N SER A 16 -5.10 7.57 -4.26
CA SER A 16 -4.96 9.03 -4.24
C SER A 16 -4.74 9.49 -2.80
N LEU A 17 -3.55 10.02 -2.52
CA LEU A 17 -3.14 10.49 -1.21
C LEU A 17 -2.96 12.00 -1.23
N LYS A 18 -3.17 12.67 -0.10
CA LYS A 18 -2.78 14.08 0.06
C LYS A 18 -1.29 14.23 0.31
N GLU A 19 -0.66 13.22 0.86
CA GLU A 19 0.75 13.23 1.20
C GLU A 19 1.29 11.80 1.24
N LEU A 20 2.56 11.65 0.89
CA LEU A 20 3.30 10.40 1.01
C LEU A 20 4.67 10.70 1.62
N GLN A 21 4.94 10.17 2.80
CA GLN A 21 6.25 10.23 3.43
C GLN A 21 6.68 8.80 3.79
N VAL A 22 7.90 8.44 3.42
CA VAL A 22 8.52 7.16 3.78
C VAL A 22 9.68 7.50 4.71
N SER A 23 9.54 7.13 5.99
CA SER A 23 10.62 7.27 6.96
C SER A 23 11.72 6.22 6.71
N GLU A 24 12.82 6.30 7.45
CA GLU A 24 13.91 5.33 7.40
C GLU A 24 13.46 3.90 7.74
N GLN A 25 12.41 3.76 8.56
CA GLN A 25 11.80 2.46 8.89
C GLN A 25 11.02 1.84 7.70
N GLY A 26 10.80 2.61 6.64
CA GLY A 26 10.10 2.19 5.44
C GLY A 26 8.57 2.31 5.51
N LEU A 27 7.92 1.89 4.43
CA LEU A 27 6.46 1.95 4.27
C LEU A 27 5.92 0.66 3.64
N ILE A 28 5.03 -0.03 4.35
CA ILE A 28 4.28 -1.15 3.76
C ILE A 28 3.13 -0.65 2.88
N LEU A 29 3.10 -1.10 1.62
CA LEU A 29 1.90 -1.12 0.78
C LEU A 29 1.22 -2.50 0.92
N ASN A 30 0.14 -2.56 1.72
CA ASN A 30 -0.48 -3.82 2.10
C ASN A 30 -1.37 -4.39 0.98
N ASN A 31 -0.78 -5.24 0.14
CA ASN A 31 -1.45 -6.02 -0.91
C ASN A 31 -1.84 -7.44 -0.45
N ASN A 32 -1.96 -7.68 0.86
CA ASN A 32 -2.20 -9.01 1.42
C ASN A 32 -3.71 -9.30 1.61
N LYS A 33 -4.18 -10.43 1.07
CA LYS A 33 -5.55 -10.94 1.28
C LYS A 33 -5.63 -12.06 2.34
N HIS A 34 -4.50 -12.65 2.74
CA HIS A 34 -4.45 -13.70 3.76
C HIS A 34 -4.61 -13.09 5.16
N VAL A 35 -5.16 -13.85 6.12
CA VAL A 35 -5.45 -13.38 7.49
C VAL A 35 -4.28 -12.59 8.10
N VAL A 36 -3.05 -13.07 7.91
CA VAL A 36 -1.81 -12.41 8.29
C VAL A 36 -0.69 -12.81 7.33
N VAL A 37 0.29 -11.93 7.14
CA VAL A 37 1.54 -12.20 6.43
C VAL A 37 2.72 -11.62 7.21
N ASN A 38 3.87 -12.30 7.20
CA ASN A 38 5.09 -11.71 7.75
C ASN A 38 5.76 -10.84 6.69
N THR A 39 6.08 -9.59 7.04
CA THR A 39 6.71 -8.59 6.18
C THR A 39 8.15 -8.33 6.62
N HIS A 40 8.97 -7.80 5.70
CA HIS A 40 10.40 -7.57 5.99
C HIS A 40 10.66 -6.45 7.01
N ILE A 41 9.77 -5.45 7.11
CA ILE A 41 9.99 -4.26 7.94
C ILE A 41 9.03 -4.10 9.11
N ALA A 42 7.85 -4.74 9.08
CA ALA A 42 6.83 -4.57 10.12
C ALA A 42 6.48 -5.88 10.85
N GLY A 43 7.14 -6.99 10.52
CA GLY A 43 6.75 -8.31 11.01
C GLY A 43 5.35 -8.68 10.53
N LEU A 44 4.52 -9.20 11.44
CA LEU A 44 3.17 -9.65 11.11
C LEU A 44 2.23 -8.48 10.76
N VAL A 45 1.72 -8.47 9.53
CA VAL A 45 0.72 -7.51 9.03
C VAL A 45 -0.56 -8.27 8.69
N VAL A 46 -1.69 -7.78 9.18
CA VAL A 46 -3.01 -8.35 8.95
C VAL A 46 -3.52 -8.09 7.53
N ARG A 47 -4.52 -8.85 7.09
CA ARG A 47 -5.16 -8.68 5.78
C ARG A 47 -5.63 -7.25 5.52
N ASN A 48 -5.46 -6.78 4.29
CA ASN A 48 -6.12 -5.59 3.79
C ASN A 48 -7.56 -5.92 3.41
N ARG A 49 -8.53 -5.40 4.16
CA ARG A 49 -9.96 -5.69 3.96
C ARG A 49 -10.52 -5.12 2.65
N ASN A 50 -9.85 -4.17 2.00
CA ASN A 50 -10.24 -3.71 0.66
C ASN A 50 -10.12 -4.83 -0.39
N LEU A 51 -9.40 -5.91 -0.09
CA LEU A 51 -9.17 -7.05 -0.98
C LEU A 51 -10.08 -8.25 -0.68
N ASP A 52 -10.90 -8.21 0.39
CA ASP A 52 -11.69 -9.36 0.87
C ASP A 52 -12.55 -9.96 -0.27
N ASN A 53 -13.20 -9.12 -1.08
CA ASN A 53 -14.10 -9.52 -2.17
C ASN A 53 -13.44 -9.46 -3.57
N GLY A 54 -12.14 -9.19 -3.65
CA GLY A 54 -11.45 -8.89 -4.91
C GLY A 54 -10.22 -9.75 -5.16
N ILE A 55 -9.45 -9.32 -6.15
CA ILE A 55 -8.09 -9.82 -6.42
C ILE A 55 -7.07 -8.95 -5.67
N THR A 56 -5.85 -9.47 -5.53
CA THR A 56 -4.69 -8.64 -5.17
C THR A 56 -4.27 -7.78 -6.37
N ALA A 57 -3.58 -6.67 -6.12
CA ALA A 57 -3.08 -5.80 -7.16
C ALA A 57 -1.88 -6.44 -7.89
N ASN A 58 -1.85 -6.31 -9.21
CA ASN A 58 -0.67 -6.54 -10.05
C ASN A 58 0.15 -5.25 -10.22
N LEU A 59 -0.52 -4.09 -10.18
CA LEU A 59 0.07 -2.77 -10.24
C LEU A 59 -0.53 -1.90 -9.14
N ILE A 60 0.33 -1.23 -8.36
CA ILE A 60 -0.09 -0.26 -7.35
C ILE A 60 0.38 1.11 -7.80
N ILE A 61 -0.57 2.01 -8.04
CA ILE A 61 -0.31 3.41 -8.33
C ILE A 61 -0.61 4.20 -7.07
N THR A 62 0.35 5.01 -6.63
CA THR A 62 0.16 5.99 -5.58
C THR A 62 0.32 7.37 -6.19
N GLU A 63 -0.75 8.16 -6.18
CA GLU A 63 -0.76 9.53 -6.68
C GLU A 63 -0.86 10.50 -5.50
N VAL A 64 0.09 11.43 -5.41
CA VAL A 64 0.03 12.50 -4.42
C VAL A 64 -0.65 13.72 -5.03
N THR A 65 -1.83 14.07 -4.52
CA THR A 65 -2.65 15.20 -4.98
C THR A 65 -2.52 16.44 -4.10
N GLY A 66 -1.72 16.38 -3.03
CA GLY A 66 -1.42 17.53 -2.17
C GLY A 66 -0.23 18.34 -2.66
N LYS A 67 0.06 19.41 -1.91
CA LYS A 67 1.12 20.38 -2.26
C LYS A 67 2.49 20.03 -1.68
N ASN A 68 2.53 19.11 -0.71
CA ASN A 68 3.75 18.74 0.00
C ASN A 68 4.58 17.77 -0.85
N LYS A 69 5.90 17.99 -0.88
CA LYS A 69 6.84 17.06 -1.53
C LYS A 69 6.86 15.74 -0.78
N SER A 70 6.98 14.63 -1.51
CA SER A 70 7.23 13.32 -0.91
C SER A 70 8.70 13.19 -0.55
N ASN A 71 9.00 12.84 0.70
CA ASN A 71 10.34 12.40 1.09
C ASN A 71 10.33 10.87 1.20
N ILE A 72 11.28 10.24 0.53
CA ILE A 72 11.44 8.79 0.55
C ILE A 72 12.82 8.47 1.11
N ASN A 73 12.86 8.22 2.41
CA ASN A 73 14.10 8.02 3.17
C ASN A 73 14.34 6.55 3.55
N GLY A 74 13.45 5.65 3.14
CA GLY A 74 13.52 4.22 3.44
C GLY A 74 12.86 3.38 2.35
N ILE A 75 12.78 2.07 2.59
CA ILE A 75 12.23 1.12 1.61
C ILE A 75 10.71 1.12 1.61
N VAL A 76 10.14 0.72 0.47
CA VAL A 76 8.71 0.49 0.28
C VAL A 76 8.50 -0.96 -0.12
#